data_AF-A0A285N7J5-F1
#
_entry.id   AF-A0A285N7J5-F1
#
_cell.length_a   1.000
_cell.length_b   1.000
_cell.length_c   1.000
_cell.angle_alpha   90.00
_cell.angle_beta   90.00
_cell.angle_gamma   90.00
#
_symmetry.space_group_name_H-M   'P 1'
#
loop_
_entity.id
_entity.type
_entity.pdbx_description
1 polymer ?
#
loop_
_entity_poly.entity_id
_entity_poly.type
_entity_poly.pdbx_seq_one_letter_code
_entity_poly.pdbx_strand_id
1 'polypeptide(L)'
;MSGERSERQAAWHALLENPRNCPDLEAWRLRLHGMTAGMQAAGEIDALEAFDLRELADAAYGFFLEQRIDEELRYPGRARI
;
A
#
# COMPACT_ATOMS: atom_id res chain seq x y z
N MET A 1 4.64 19.67 -18.60
CA MET A 1 5.06 18.74 -17.53
C MET A 1 3.83 18.28 -16.74
N SER A 2 2.95 17.45 -17.33
CA SER A 2 1.73 16.97 -16.64
C SER A 2 1.55 15.44 -16.70
N GLY A 3 2.41 14.71 -17.39
CA GLY A 3 2.30 13.25 -17.54
C GLY A 3 2.85 12.45 -16.35
N GLU A 4 4.00 12.85 -15.81
CA GLU A 4 4.73 12.07 -14.79
C GLU A 4 3.99 11.96 -13.44
N ARG A 5 3.35 13.04 -12.99
CA ARG A 5 2.47 13.05 -11.79
C ARG A 5 1.38 11.98 -11.91
N SER A 6 0.81 11.83 -13.11
CA SER A 6 -0.27 10.88 -13.35
C SER A 6 0.21 9.43 -13.30
N GLU A 7 1.47 9.15 -13.67
CA GLU A 7 2.01 7.79 -13.72
C GLU A 7 2.36 7.26 -12.33
N ARG A 8 3.04 8.06 -11.48
CA ARG A 8 3.39 7.62 -10.12
C ARG A 8 2.16 7.44 -9.25
N GLN A 9 1.19 8.34 -9.36
CA GLN A 9 -0.09 8.20 -8.65
C GLN A 9 -0.88 6.98 -9.15
N ALA A 10 -0.92 6.73 -10.46
CA ALA A 10 -1.54 5.52 -11.00
C ALA A 10 -0.85 4.24 -10.52
N ALA A 11 0.48 4.22 -10.48
CA ALA A 11 1.25 3.10 -9.94
C ALA A 11 0.98 2.90 -8.45
N TRP A 12 0.81 3.98 -7.69
CA TRP A 12 0.45 3.92 -6.26
C TRP A 12 -0.91 3.27 -6.07
N HIS A 13 -1.94 3.69 -6.83
CA HIS A 13 -3.26 3.08 -6.76
C HIS A 13 -3.26 1.62 -7.21
N ALA A 14 -2.56 1.29 -8.29
CA ALA A 14 -2.43 -0.09 -8.75
C ALA A 14 -1.76 -1.01 -7.71
N LEU A 15 -0.79 -0.47 -6.95
CA LEU A 15 -0.17 -1.20 -5.85
C LEU A 15 -1.13 -1.38 -4.66
N LEU A 16 -1.93 -0.35 -4.34
CA LEU A 16 -2.93 -0.41 -3.27
C LEU A 16 -4.01 -1.47 -3.55
N GLU A 17 -4.43 -1.62 -4.82
CA GLU A 17 -5.47 -2.56 -5.23
C GLU A 17 -5.00 -4.03 -5.23
N ASN A 18 -3.70 -4.30 -5.10
CA ASN A 18 -3.15 -5.66 -5.22
C ASN A 18 -2.28 -6.14 -4.04
N PRO A 19 -2.81 -6.12 -2.80
CA PRO A 19 -2.09 -6.56 -1.60
C PRO A 19 -1.95 -8.09 -1.52
N ARG A 20 -2.82 -8.84 -2.21
CA ARG A 20 -2.82 -10.31 -2.21
C ARG A 20 -1.60 -10.91 -2.89
N ASN A 21 -0.99 -10.19 -3.82
CA ASN A 21 0.23 -10.61 -4.51
C ASN A 21 1.52 -10.29 -3.73
N CYS A 22 1.41 -9.62 -2.57
CA CYS A 22 2.55 -9.31 -1.73
C CYS A 22 2.63 -10.32 -0.57
N PRO A 23 3.61 -11.24 -0.53
CA PRO A 23 3.72 -12.21 0.56
C PRO A 23 3.94 -11.53 1.92
N ASP A 24 4.58 -10.37 1.93
CA ASP A 24 4.80 -9.53 3.11
C ASP A 24 3.98 -8.23 3.02
N LEU A 25 2.98 -8.09 3.90
CA LEU A 25 2.12 -6.91 3.96
C LEU A 25 2.83 -5.68 4.52
N GLU A 26 3.81 -5.87 5.42
CA GLU A 26 4.55 -4.74 5.99
C GLU A 26 5.48 -4.14 4.93
N ALA A 27 6.16 -5.00 4.16
CA ALA A 27 6.95 -4.55 3.01
C ALA A 27 6.08 -3.84 1.94
N TRP A 28 4.86 -4.32 1.72
CA TRP A 28 3.89 -3.66 0.82
C TRP A 28 3.48 -2.27 1.32
N ARG A 29 3.15 -2.13 2.60
CA ARG A 29 2.84 -0.84 3.25
C ARG A 29 3.99 0.14 3.15
N LEU A 30 5.21 -0.30 3.47
CA LEU A 30 6.42 0.52 3.38
C LEU A 30 6.70 0.98 1.95
N ARG A 31 6.39 0.15 0.94
CA ARG A 31 6.51 0.54 -0.47
C ARG A 31 5.54 1.66 -0.85
N LEU A 32 4.28 1.59 -0.41
CA LEU A 32 3.29 2.66 -0.61
C LEU A 32 3.77 3.98 0.04
N HIS A 33 4.27 3.90 1.28
CA HIS A 33 4.85 5.05 1.98
C HIS A 33 6.06 5.64 1.23
N GLY A 34 6.97 4.78 0.75
CA GLY A 34 8.13 5.22 -0.02
C GLY A 34 7.76 5.92 -1.34
N MET A 35 6.73 5.42 -2.04
CA MET A 35 6.19 6.08 -3.24
C MET A 35 5.58 7.44 -2.91
N THR A 36 4.80 7.54 -1.83
CA THR A 36 4.23 8.81 -1.36
C THR A 36 5.31 9.82 -0.99
N ALA A 37 6.35 9.39 -0.25
CA ALA A 37 7.48 10.24 0.09
C ALA A 37 8.24 10.73 -1.16
N GLY A 38 8.40 9.85 -2.15
CA GLY A 38 9.00 10.21 -3.44
C GLY A 38 8.19 11.26 -4.20
N MET A 39 6.86 11.13 -4.27
CA MET A 39 5.98 12.10 -4.89
C MET A 39 6.02 13.45 -4.16
N GLN A 40 6.05 13.44 -2.82
CA GLN A 40 6.15 14.65 -2.01
C GLN A 40 7.50 15.37 -2.23
N ALA A 41 8.61 14.63 -2.23
CA ALA A 41 9.95 15.18 -2.45
C ALA A 41 10.10 15.77 -3.86
N ALA A 42 9.39 15.23 -4.85
CA ALA A 42 9.34 15.76 -6.21
C ALA A 42 8.42 16.98 -6.36
N GLY A 43 7.64 17.34 -5.33
CA GLY A 43 6.64 18.41 -5.40
C GLY A 43 5.41 18.05 -6.22
N GLU A 44 5.15 16.76 -6.46
CA GLU A 44 3.98 16.28 -7.23
C GLU A 44 2.70 16.28 -6.40
N ILE A 45 2.85 16.15 -5.08
CA ILE A 45 1.80 16.23 -4.07
C ILE A 45 2.25 17.10 -2.92
N ASP A 46 1.31 17.75 -2.26
CA ASP A 46 1.58 18.55 -1.06
C ASP A 46 1.67 17.70 0.21
N ALA A 47 1.91 18.36 1.35
CA ALA A 47 2.05 17.68 2.63
C ALA A 47 0.75 17.05 3.15
N LEU A 48 -0.41 17.62 2.79
CA LEU A 48 -1.72 17.11 3.17
C LEU A 48 -2.08 15.88 2.33
N GLU A 49 -1.90 15.97 1.02
CA GLU A 49 -2.06 14.82 0.10
C GLU A 49 -1.12 13.67 0.50
N ALA A 50 0.14 13.96 0.85
CA ALA A 50 1.08 12.95 1.33
C ALA A 50 0.67 12.34 2.68
N PHE A 51 0.02 13.10 3.55
CA PHE A 51 -0.54 12.58 4.80
C PHE A 51 -1.71 11.63 4.51
N ASP A 52 -2.69 12.06 3.71
CA ASP A 52 -3.87 11.25 3.37
C ASP A 52 -3.50 9.91 2.71
N LEU A 53 -2.53 9.92 1.79
CA LEU A 53 -2.07 8.68 1.15
C LEU A 53 -1.38 7.72 2.13
N ARG A 54 -0.66 8.24 3.13
CA ARG A 54 -0.04 7.39 4.17
C ARG A 54 -1.08 6.79 5.09
N GLU A 55 -2.06 7.58 5.52
CA GLU A 55 -3.18 7.09 6.33
C GLU A 55 -3.99 6.03 5.57
N LEU A 56 -4.22 6.22 4.27
CA LEU A 56 -4.90 5.21 3.44
C LEU A 56 -4.08 3.91 3.34
N ALA A 57 -2.76 4.00 3.17
CA ALA A 57 -1.90 2.82 3.16
C ALA A 57 -1.92 2.07 4.50
N ASP A 58 -1.92 2.80 5.63
CA ASP A 58 -1.96 2.21 6.96
C ASP A 58 -3.33 1.58 7.29
N ALA A 59 -4.42 2.24 6.90
CA ALA A 59 -5.77 1.68 7.04
C ALA A 59 -5.95 0.40 6.20
N ALA A 60 -5.46 0.42 4.96
CA ALA A 60 -5.50 -0.75 4.10
C ALA A 60 -4.65 -1.91 4.67
N TYR A 61 -3.48 -1.61 5.21
CA TYR A 61 -2.66 -2.61 5.91
C TYR A 61 -3.39 -3.26 7.08
N GLY A 62 -4.01 -2.47 7.96
CA GLY A 62 -4.80 -3.00 9.08
C GLY A 62 -5.89 -3.96 8.59
N PHE A 63 -6.65 -3.55 7.57
CA PHE A 63 -7.70 -4.35 6.97
C PHE A 63 -7.20 -5.68 6.38
N PHE A 64 -6.11 -5.67 5.61
CA PHE A 64 -5.57 -6.91 5.01
C PHE A 64 -4.86 -7.81 6.02
N LEU A 65 -4.25 -7.23 7.05
CA LEU A 65 -3.68 -7.99 8.16
C LEU A 65 -4.76 -8.76 8.91
N GLU A 66 -5.87 -8.09 9.24
CA GLU A 66 -7.04 -8.72 9.86
C GLU A 66 -7.60 -9.85 8.98
N GLN A 67 -7.74 -9.64 7.67
CA GLN A 67 -8.18 -10.70 6.75
C GLN A 67 -7.26 -11.92 6.76
N ARG A 68 -5.93 -11.74 6.76
CA ARG A 68 -4.99 -12.87 6.80
C ARG A 68 -5.06 -13.65 8.10
N ILE A 69 -5.20 -12.94 9.22
CA ILE A 69 -5.38 -13.56 10.53
C ILE A 69 -6.67 -14.39 10.54
N ASP A 70 -7.76 -13.82 10.03
CA ASP A 70 -9.05 -14.51 9.90
C ASP A 70 -8.96 -15.76 9.00
N GLU A 71 -8.24 -15.69 7.88
CA GLU A 71 -8.02 -16.82 6.97
C GLU A 71 -7.20 -17.94 7.62
N GLU A 72 -6.11 -17.60 8.31
CA GLU A 72 -5.25 -18.53 9.04
C GLU A 72 -6.03 -19.24 10.17
N LEU A 73 -6.87 -18.50 10.91
CA LEU A 73 -7.71 -19.03 11.98
C LEU A 73 -8.84 -19.93 11.46
N ARG A 74 -9.41 -19.64 10.28
CA ARG A 74 -10.46 -20.46 9.66
C ARG A 74 -9.92 -21.74 9.02
N TYR A 75 -8.67 -21.74 8.56
CA TYR A 75 -8.02 -22.88 7.91
C TYR A 75 -6.64 -23.19 8.49
N PRO A 76 -6.57 -23.65 9.76
CA PRO A 76 -5.30 -24.01 10.39
C PRO A 76 -4.72 -25.24 9.69
N GLY A 77 -3.77 -25.02 8.77
CA GLY A 77 -3.15 -26.10 8.00
C GLY A 77 -2.74 -25.76 6.56
N ARG A 78 -3.13 -24.60 6.01
CA ARG A 78 -2.65 -24.17 4.69
C ARG A 78 -1.23 -23.57 4.68
N ALA A 79 -0.68 -23.24 5.85
CA ALA A 79 0.65 -22.66 6.02
C ALA A 79 1.83 -23.66 6.04
N ARG A 80 1.65 -24.90 5.56
CA ARG A 80 2.75 -25.87 5.40
C ARG A 80 2.76 -26.48 4.01
N ILE A 81 3.45 -25.86 3.06
CA ILE A 81 4.25 -26.53 2.03
C ILE A 81 5.51 -25.68 1.80
#